data_AF-A0A1T2L9W7-F1
#
_entry.id   AF-A0A1T2L9W7-F1
#
_cell.length_a   1.000
_cell.length_b   1.000
_cell.length_c   1.000
_cell.angle_alpha   90.00
_cell.angle_beta   90.00
_cell.angle_gamma   90.00
#
_symmetry.space_group_name_H-M   'P 1'
#
loop_
_entity.id
_entity.type
_entity.pdbx_description
1 polymer ?
#
loop_
_entity_poly.entity_id
_entity_poly.type
_entity_poly.pdbx_seq_one_letter_code
_entity_poly.pdbx_strand_id
1 'polypeptide(L)'
;MSESGRLVIIALVVSCVLALLQSYISATELRQILEADAAAEGVALTIPSNTLKDPLFWEMFTRQSLWFLIASVLTGIGIQLIAKLPNKLDVLIQSKVTSNATDGPPPHTQALIPTANNSENKMTRYPESTPVSKEAFEQSGWQDILESVKKEDYSSMWQAFSSAAQESIEVERLSEGRILWLLADACSMALRPSSLNEPFAPFTILDGKRSALPEDLNPEEIDLLSSIYADIDEPKLCARISDLVWLAKKPKDPQAAISAIDAYRQVPIDTESWIRDGRVCWDRSIQLCLMLKAGAGDRLHQIEESLQAALLGTAATDGNLVLWIADLLQKHRLAKTVATHICEHLENLANEHSDKGNLLVARDHYEAASDWYKRVDNKEKSAEMTVNCAETWAKEAIARQSSDSSPSHIAAASFYENAIQKYRTIPRAYRDSHNVDSHINELRDRLSGSRYFCGSLFWASKPKQAANT
;
A
#
# COMPACT_ATOMS: atom_id res chain seq x y z
N MET A 1 11.90 22.34 -12.30
CA MET A 1 12.95 21.32 -12.05
C MET A 1 13.83 21.23 -13.28
N SER A 2 15.15 21.34 -13.15
CA SER A 2 16.08 21.11 -14.25
C SER A 2 16.05 19.64 -14.70
N GLU A 3 16.40 19.36 -15.96
CA GLU A 3 16.55 17.98 -16.48
C GLU A 3 17.47 17.14 -15.60
N SER A 4 18.51 17.76 -15.02
CA SER A 4 19.43 17.13 -14.06
C SER A 4 18.71 16.64 -12.81
N GLY A 5 17.69 17.36 -12.32
CA GLY A 5 16.88 16.95 -11.19
C GLY A 5 15.92 15.79 -11.50
N ARG A 6 15.46 15.67 -12.74
CA ARG A 6 14.62 14.53 -13.18
C ARG A 6 15.46 13.25 -13.31
N LEU A 7 16.68 13.36 -13.83
CA LEU A 7 17.60 12.22 -13.96
C LEU A 7 18.04 11.65 -12.60
N VAL A 8 18.24 12.49 -11.59
CA VAL A 8 18.59 12.06 -10.22
C VAL A 8 17.43 11.31 -9.56
N ILE A 9 16.19 11.77 -9.74
CA ILE A 9 15.00 11.10 -9.19
C ILE A 9 14.76 9.76 -9.89
N ILE A 10 14.91 9.70 -11.22
CA ILE A 10 14.78 8.45 -11.96
C ILE A 10 15.86 7.45 -11.52
N ALA A 11 17.11 7.88 -11.33
CA ALA A 11 18.19 7.02 -10.85
C ALA A 11 17.93 6.48 -9.42
N LEU A 12 17.34 7.29 -8.54
CA LEU A 12 16.94 6.89 -7.19
C LEU A 12 15.80 5.88 -7.20
N VAL A 13 14.76 6.11 -8.01
CA VAL A 13 13.62 5.17 -8.15
C VAL A 13 14.08 3.84 -8.74
N VAL A 14 14.93 3.87 -9.76
CA VAL A 14 15.52 2.67 -10.37
C VAL A 14 16.38 1.89 -9.37
N SER A 15 17.19 2.57 -8.56
CA SER A 15 18.00 1.92 -7.52
C SER A 15 17.13 1.27 -6.44
N CYS A 16 16.02 1.90 -6.06
CA CYS A 16 15.05 1.33 -5.12
C CYS A 16 14.35 0.09 -5.70
N VAL A 17 13.95 0.11 -6.98
CA VAL A 17 13.30 -1.03 -7.64
C VAL A 17 14.27 -2.20 -7.81
N LEU A 18 15.54 -1.94 -8.14
CA LEU A 18 16.57 -2.98 -8.22
C LEU A 18 16.88 -3.60 -6.85
N ALA A 19 16.94 -2.78 -5.79
CA ALA A 19 17.12 -3.27 -4.43
C ALA A 19 15.92 -4.12 -3.95
N LEU A 20 14.70 -3.75 -4.34
CA LEU A 20 13.48 -4.52 -4.09
C LEU A 20 13.48 -5.85 -4.86
N LEU A 21 13.86 -5.84 -6.15
CA LEU A 21 13.96 -7.07 -6.95
C LEU A 21 15.02 -8.03 -6.40
N GLN A 22 16.16 -7.52 -5.93
CA GLN A 22 17.20 -8.32 -5.27
C GLN A 22 16.74 -8.95 -3.94
N SER A 23 15.72 -8.39 -3.29
CA SER A 23 15.16 -8.94 -2.05
C SER A 23 14.09 -10.02 -2.26
N TYR A 24 13.57 -10.19 -3.49
CA TYR A 24 12.43 -11.08 -3.77
C TYR A 24 12.69 -12.18 -4.81
N ILE A 25 13.74 -12.07 -5.64
CA ILE A 25 14.00 -13.03 -6.73
C ILE A 25 15.44 -13.55 -6.61
N SER A 26 15.62 -14.87 -6.64
CA SER A 26 16.97 -15.46 -6.60
C SER A 26 17.73 -15.18 -7.92
N ALA A 27 19.06 -15.09 -7.86
CA ALA A 27 19.89 -14.87 -9.06
C ALA A 27 19.67 -15.93 -10.16
N THR A 28 19.21 -17.12 -9.77
CA THR A 28 18.88 -18.23 -10.68
C THR A 28 17.55 -17.98 -11.43
N GLU A 29 16.53 -17.47 -10.75
CA GLU A 29 15.23 -17.15 -11.35
C GLU A 29 15.35 -15.94 -12.29
N LEU A 30 16.08 -14.91 -11.87
CA LEU A 30 16.34 -13.75 -12.73
C LEU A 30 17.08 -14.14 -14.01
N ARG A 31 18.04 -15.07 -13.92
CA ARG A 31 18.75 -15.61 -15.07
C ARG A 31 17.81 -16.32 -16.05
N GLN A 32 16.93 -17.16 -15.53
CA GLN A 32 15.97 -17.91 -16.36
C GLN A 32 14.99 -16.98 -17.07
N ILE A 33 14.55 -15.90 -16.42
CA ILE A 33 13.68 -14.89 -17.03
C ILE A 33 14.40 -14.18 -18.18
N LEU A 34 15.67 -13.77 -17.98
CA LEU A 34 16.46 -13.06 -18.99
C LEU A 34 16.84 -13.95 -20.19
N GLU A 35 17.19 -15.20 -19.95
CA GLU A 35 17.51 -16.16 -21.02
C GLU A 35 16.24 -16.55 -21.82
N ALA A 36 15.07 -16.64 -21.15
CA ALA A 36 13.79 -16.92 -21.81
C ALA A 36 13.29 -15.75 -22.67
N ASP A 37 13.46 -14.51 -22.21
CA ASP A 37 13.06 -13.30 -22.95
C ASP A 37 13.93 -13.11 -24.21
N ALA A 38 15.25 -13.29 -24.08
CA ALA A 38 16.16 -13.26 -25.22
C ALA A 38 15.83 -14.35 -26.26
N ALA A 39 15.48 -15.56 -25.81
CA ALA A 39 15.07 -16.64 -26.70
C ALA A 39 13.75 -16.35 -27.43
N ALA A 40 12.80 -15.64 -26.79
CA ALA A 40 11.55 -15.22 -27.41
C ALA A 40 11.76 -14.16 -28.51
N GLU A 41 12.83 -13.37 -28.41
CA GLU A 41 13.25 -12.41 -29.44
C GLU A 41 14.21 -13.02 -30.50
N GLY A 42 14.45 -14.33 -30.46
CA GLY A 42 15.33 -15.03 -31.40
C GLY A 42 16.82 -14.76 -31.18
N VAL A 43 17.19 -14.22 -30.02
CA VAL A 43 18.58 -13.93 -29.64
C VAL A 43 19.11 -15.02 -28.72
N ALA A 44 20.18 -15.71 -29.13
CA ALA A 44 20.84 -16.69 -28.29
C ALA A 44 21.69 -16.00 -27.21
N LEU A 45 21.14 -15.84 -26.02
CA LEU A 45 21.84 -15.30 -24.84
C LEU A 45 22.02 -16.42 -23.80
N THR A 46 23.27 -16.72 -23.45
CA THR A 46 23.61 -17.66 -22.37
C THR A 46 24.44 -16.92 -21.33
N ILE A 47 23.92 -16.75 -20.11
CA ILE A 47 24.56 -15.98 -19.05
C ILE A 47 25.33 -16.95 -18.14
N PRO A 48 26.66 -16.87 -17.98
CA PRO A 48 27.38 -17.77 -17.08
C PRO A 48 26.89 -17.68 -15.63
N SER A 49 26.90 -18.80 -14.90
CA SER A 49 26.30 -18.94 -13.56
C SER A 49 26.85 -18.01 -12.47
N ASN A 50 28.03 -17.42 -12.68
CA ASN A 50 28.66 -16.49 -11.73
C ASN A 50 28.52 -15.02 -12.14
N THR A 51 28.03 -14.72 -13.35
CA THR A 51 28.01 -13.36 -13.91
C THR A 51 27.02 -12.44 -13.19
N LEU A 52 25.88 -12.96 -12.74
CA LEU A 52 24.87 -12.17 -12.00
C LEU A 52 25.25 -11.88 -10.55
N LYS A 53 26.32 -12.53 -10.06
CA LYS A 53 26.91 -12.28 -8.74
C LYS A 53 28.05 -11.27 -8.77
N ASP A 54 28.49 -10.85 -9.96
CA ASP A 54 29.54 -9.86 -10.14
C ASP A 54 28.94 -8.43 -10.08
N PRO A 55 29.33 -7.59 -9.11
CA PRO A 55 28.86 -6.21 -9.01
C PRO A 55 29.18 -5.36 -10.25
N LEU A 56 30.27 -5.66 -10.97
CA LEU A 56 30.68 -4.92 -12.18
C LEU A 56 29.75 -5.19 -13.38
N PHE A 57 29.11 -6.37 -13.43
CA PHE A 57 28.10 -6.68 -14.44
C PHE A 57 26.89 -5.74 -14.34
N TRP A 58 26.50 -5.40 -13.11
CA TRP A 58 25.41 -4.47 -12.83
C TRP A 58 25.79 -3.01 -13.12
N GLU A 59 27.05 -2.61 -12.89
CA GLU A 59 27.52 -1.27 -13.25
C GLU A 59 27.53 -1.04 -14.77
N MET A 60 27.89 -2.04 -15.58
CA MET A 60 27.86 -1.94 -17.06
C MET A 60 26.44 -1.88 -17.65
N PHE A 61 25.43 -2.40 -16.95
CA PHE A 61 24.05 -2.49 -17.44
C PHE A 61 23.25 -1.16 -17.34
N THR A 62 23.84 -0.10 -16.80
CA THR A 62 23.11 1.12 -16.40
C THR A 62 23.02 2.24 -17.45
N ARG A 63 23.55 2.09 -18.67
CA ARG A 63 23.61 3.24 -19.61
C ARG A 63 23.03 3.11 -21.02
N GLN A 64 22.35 2.02 -21.38
CA GLN A 64 21.55 2.01 -22.61
C GLN A 64 20.42 0.95 -22.65
N SER A 65 20.59 -0.17 -21.93
CA SER A 65 19.71 -1.35 -22.04
C SER A 65 18.51 -1.38 -21.08
N LEU A 66 18.53 -0.53 -20.03
CA LEU A 66 17.47 -0.52 -19.01
C LEU A 66 16.15 0.06 -19.52
N TRP A 67 16.20 0.94 -20.53
CA TRP A 67 15.00 1.46 -21.21
C TRP A 67 14.26 0.35 -21.99
N PHE A 68 15.00 -0.58 -22.60
CA PHE A 68 14.42 -1.75 -23.28
C PHE A 68 13.87 -2.75 -22.27
N LEU A 69 14.56 -3.03 -21.17
CA LEU A 69 14.08 -3.98 -20.15
C LEU A 69 12.81 -3.47 -19.42
N ILE A 70 12.75 -2.18 -19.07
CA ILE A 70 11.58 -1.58 -18.44
C ILE A 70 10.41 -1.48 -19.44
N ALA A 71 10.69 -1.16 -20.71
CA ALA A 71 9.68 -1.19 -21.76
C ALA A 71 9.13 -2.61 -21.96
N SER A 72 9.99 -3.62 -22.13
CA SER A 72 9.62 -5.04 -22.33
C SER A 72 8.92 -5.66 -21.12
N VAL A 73 9.26 -5.27 -19.89
CA VAL A 73 8.53 -5.72 -18.69
C VAL A 73 7.15 -5.06 -18.61
N LEU A 74 7.01 -3.79 -19.00
CA LEU A 74 5.70 -3.10 -19.03
C LEU A 74 4.80 -3.59 -20.19
N THR A 75 5.36 -3.86 -21.38
CA THR A 75 4.62 -4.50 -22.48
C THR A 75 4.38 -5.99 -22.22
N GLY A 76 5.30 -6.71 -21.59
CA GLY A 76 5.15 -8.13 -21.26
C GLY A 76 4.09 -8.39 -20.19
N ILE A 77 4.04 -7.56 -19.14
CA ILE A 77 2.98 -7.60 -18.11
C ILE A 77 1.64 -7.17 -18.73
N GLY A 78 1.64 -6.16 -19.62
CA GLY A 78 0.45 -5.76 -20.37
C GLY A 78 -0.08 -6.85 -21.31
N ILE A 79 0.80 -7.56 -22.04
CA ILE A 79 0.46 -8.64 -22.96
C ILE A 79 0.00 -9.89 -22.18
N GLN A 80 0.58 -10.20 -21.01
CA GLN A 80 0.09 -11.30 -20.17
C GLN A 80 -1.25 -11.00 -19.49
N LEU A 81 -1.58 -9.74 -19.21
CA LEU A 81 -2.92 -9.34 -18.76
C LEU A 81 -3.95 -9.38 -19.91
N ILE A 82 -3.56 -8.98 -21.12
CA ILE A 82 -4.42 -9.02 -22.31
C ILE A 82 -4.65 -10.48 -22.79
N ALA A 83 -3.66 -11.35 -22.65
CA ALA A 83 -3.76 -12.78 -23.02
C ALA A 83 -4.58 -13.64 -22.03
N LYS A 84 -4.98 -13.09 -20.87
CA LYS A 84 -5.80 -13.78 -19.86
C LYS A 84 -7.27 -13.34 -19.83
N LEU A 85 -7.71 -12.51 -20.78
CA LEU A 85 -9.13 -12.25 -21.06
C LEU A 85 -9.59 -13.18 -22.19
N PRO A 86 -10.44 -14.19 -21.95
CA PRO A 86 -10.85 -15.13 -22.97
C PRO A 86 -11.92 -14.52 -23.87
N ASN A 87 -11.58 -14.20 -25.12
CA ASN A 87 -12.58 -14.14 -26.18
C ASN A 87 -12.77 -15.53 -26.80
N LYS A 88 -13.74 -16.26 -26.23
CA LYS A 88 -14.70 -16.99 -27.04
C LYS A 88 -15.59 -15.95 -27.75
N LEU A 89 -15.15 -15.41 -28.89
CA LEU A 89 -16.01 -14.86 -29.95
C LEU A 89 -15.07 -14.42 -31.08
N ASP A 90 -15.01 -15.22 -32.15
CA ASP A 90 -14.63 -14.84 -33.54
C ASP A 90 -14.09 -16.01 -34.39
N VAL A 91 -14.06 -17.25 -33.87
CA VAL A 91 -13.68 -18.44 -34.68
C VAL A 91 -14.89 -19.28 -35.16
N LEU A 92 -16.11 -18.75 -35.12
CA LEU A 92 -17.29 -19.45 -35.66
C LEU A 92 -18.13 -18.67 -36.68
N ILE A 93 -17.64 -17.52 -37.16
CA ILE A 93 -18.24 -16.82 -38.31
C ILE A 93 -17.13 -16.29 -39.21
N GLN A 94 -16.41 -17.19 -39.90
CA GLN A 94 -15.90 -16.94 -41.26
C GLN A 94 -15.33 -18.21 -41.92
N SER A 95 -16.12 -19.29 -41.90
CA SER A 95 -15.98 -20.38 -42.89
C SER A 95 -17.24 -20.47 -43.74
N LYS A 96 -17.52 -19.44 -44.56
CA LYS A 96 -18.35 -19.58 -45.75
C LYS A 96 -18.21 -18.39 -46.69
N VAL A 97 -17.91 -18.74 -47.95
CA VAL A 97 -18.06 -17.97 -49.20
C VAL A 97 -16.89 -17.08 -49.63
N THR A 98 -15.94 -17.76 -50.27
CA THR A 98 -15.22 -17.44 -51.53
C THR A 98 -15.57 -16.15 -52.29
N SER A 99 -14.53 -15.33 -52.48
CA SER A 99 -14.02 -14.74 -53.74
C SER A 99 -14.94 -14.63 -54.98
N ASN A 100 -15.16 -13.42 -55.49
CA ASN A 100 -14.47 -12.88 -56.67
C ASN A 100 -14.97 -11.48 -57.06
N ALA A 101 -14.03 -10.67 -57.56
CA ALA A 101 -14.20 -9.31 -58.08
C ALA A 101 -14.76 -9.30 -59.52
N THR A 102 -15.41 -8.19 -59.94
CA THR A 102 -15.08 -7.38 -61.14
C THR A 102 -16.06 -6.20 -61.36
N ASP A 103 -15.49 -5.05 -61.76
CA ASP A 103 -16.00 -3.96 -62.63
C ASP A 103 -16.96 -2.83 -62.16
N GLY A 104 -16.40 -1.60 -62.10
CA GLY A 104 -16.78 -0.44 -62.97
C GLY A 104 -18.03 0.43 -62.67
N PRO A 105 -17.92 1.78 -62.57
CA PRO A 105 -18.99 2.73 -62.13
C PRO A 105 -19.64 3.51 -63.32
N PRO A 106 -20.42 4.65 -63.23
CA PRO A 106 -21.05 5.45 -62.13
C PRO A 106 -22.53 5.86 -62.51
N PRO A 107 -23.10 7.07 -62.21
CA PRO A 107 -23.44 7.77 -60.95
C PRO A 107 -24.95 8.09 -60.77
N HIS A 108 -25.29 8.71 -59.62
CA HIS A 108 -26.45 9.58 -59.32
C HIS A 108 -27.87 8.97 -59.18
N THR A 109 -28.35 8.84 -57.94
CA THR A 109 -29.31 9.76 -57.27
C THR A 109 -30.11 9.04 -56.17
N GLN A 110 -30.06 9.64 -54.98
CA GLN A 110 -30.84 9.44 -53.75
C GLN A 110 -32.06 8.47 -53.77
N ALA A 111 -31.98 7.44 -52.92
CA ALA A 111 -33.12 6.91 -52.19
C ALA A 111 -32.67 6.32 -50.83
N LEU A 112 -33.51 6.56 -49.82
CA LEU A 112 -33.42 6.24 -48.39
C LEU A 112 -32.65 4.96 -48.00
N ILE A 113 -31.76 5.08 -47.01
CA ILE A 113 -31.23 3.97 -46.22
C ILE A 113 -31.62 4.21 -44.75
N PRO A 114 -32.24 3.23 -44.06
CA PRO A 114 -32.61 3.36 -42.65
C PRO A 114 -31.37 3.43 -41.76
N THR A 115 -31.42 4.32 -40.78
CA THR A 115 -30.40 4.51 -39.75
C THR A 115 -30.16 3.20 -39.00
N ALA A 116 -28.99 2.59 -39.23
CA ALA A 116 -28.46 1.59 -38.32
C ALA A 116 -28.16 2.27 -36.98
N ASN A 117 -28.93 1.91 -35.96
CA ASN A 117 -28.64 2.25 -34.57
C ASN A 117 -27.24 1.72 -34.23
N ASN A 118 -26.30 2.65 -34.04
CA ASN A 118 -25.12 2.42 -33.23
C ASN A 118 -25.61 2.34 -31.77
N SER A 119 -26.07 1.16 -31.35
CA SER A 119 -26.03 0.82 -29.93
C SER A 119 -24.58 0.43 -29.62
N GLU A 120 -23.82 1.38 -29.08
CA GLU A 120 -22.65 1.05 -28.28
C GLU A 120 -23.03 -0.09 -27.34
N ASN A 121 -22.35 -1.22 -27.46
CA ASN A 121 -22.52 -2.37 -26.58
C ASN A 121 -22.01 -1.98 -25.18
N LYS A 122 -22.81 -1.21 -24.45
CA LYS A 122 -22.69 -0.98 -23.02
C LYS A 122 -22.96 -2.35 -22.41
N MET A 123 -21.93 -3.05 -21.92
CA MET A 123 -22.15 -4.23 -21.09
C MET A 123 -23.00 -3.79 -19.89
N THR A 124 -24.31 -3.93 -20.01
CA THR A 124 -25.26 -3.64 -18.96
C THR A 124 -25.14 -4.75 -17.94
N ARG A 125 -24.72 -4.43 -16.71
CA ARG A 125 -24.62 -5.39 -15.61
C ARG A 125 -25.91 -6.21 -15.47
N TYR A 126 -27.05 -5.55 -15.47
CA TYR A 126 -28.38 -6.16 -15.46
C TYR A 126 -29.38 -5.14 -16.04
N PRO A 127 -30.57 -5.56 -16.51
CA PRO A 127 -31.63 -4.64 -16.91
C PRO A 127 -32.01 -3.69 -15.76
N GLU A 128 -32.20 -2.39 -16.02
CA GLU A 128 -32.53 -1.40 -14.97
C GLU A 128 -33.81 -1.73 -14.18
N SER A 129 -34.72 -2.51 -14.77
CA SER A 129 -35.96 -2.97 -14.12
C SER A 129 -35.77 -4.19 -13.21
N THR A 130 -34.57 -4.75 -13.10
CA THR A 130 -34.29 -5.93 -12.25
C THR A 130 -34.47 -5.54 -10.79
N PRO A 131 -35.36 -6.14 -10.00
CA PRO A 131 -35.63 -5.70 -8.63
C PRO A 131 -34.50 -6.07 -7.65
N VAL A 132 -34.39 -5.30 -6.57
CA VAL A 132 -33.66 -5.69 -5.35
C VAL A 132 -34.64 -6.25 -4.33
N SER A 133 -34.29 -7.35 -3.66
CA SER A 133 -35.14 -7.93 -2.61
C SER A 133 -34.32 -8.69 -1.58
N LYS A 134 -34.86 -8.80 -0.35
CA LYS A 134 -34.25 -9.60 0.71
C LYS A 134 -34.17 -11.09 0.34
N GLU A 135 -35.19 -11.61 -0.34
CA GLU A 135 -35.23 -13.00 -0.80
C GLU A 135 -34.12 -13.30 -1.83
N ALA A 136 -33.84 -12.36 -2.74
CA ALA A 136 -32.69 -12.48 -3.65
C ALA A 136 -31.34 -12.41 -2.91
N PHE A 137 -31.25 -11.64 -1.81
CA PHE A 137 -30.06 -11.63 -0.96
C PHE A 137 -29.85 -12.97 -0.26
N GLU A 138 -30.89 -13.54 0.35
CA GLU A 138 -30.86 -14.86 0.99
C GLU A 138 -30.48 -15.98 -0.01
N GLN A 139 -30.86 -15.84 -1.28
CA GLN A 139 -30.58 -16.82 -2.34
C GLN A 139 -29.29 -16.55 -3.13
N SER A 140 -28.60 -15.43 -2.86
CA SER A 140 -27.42 -15.01 -3.63
C SER A 140 -26.16 -15.87 -3.43
N GLY A 141 -26.11 -16.67 -2.36
CA GLY A 141 -24.93 -17.46 -1.99
C GLY A 141 -23.73 -16.62 -1.54
N TRP A 142 -23.97 -15.40 -1.04
CA TRP A 142 -22.89 -14.49 -0.65
C TRP A 142 -21.95 -15.06 0.41
N GLN A 143 -22.46 -15.90 1.34
CA GLN A 143 -21.63 -16.57 2.34
C GLN A 143 -20.64 -17.54 1.68
N ASP A 144 -21.13 -18.45 0.83
CA ASP A 144 -20.30 -19.43 0.12
C ASP A 144 -19.22 -18.75 -0.73
N ILE A 145 -19.57 -17.61 -1.34
CA ILE A 145 -18.62 -16.79 -2.11
C ILE A 145 -17.49 -16.32 -1.20
N LEU A 146 -17.79 -15.78 -0.02
CA LEU A 146 -16.77 -15.26 0.90
C LEU A 146 -15.94 -16.37 1.54
N GLU A 147 -16.53 -17.51 1.88
CA GLU A 147 -15.78 -18.69 2.38
C GLU A 147 -14.71 -19.17 1.38
N SER A 148 -14.93 -18.94 0.08
CA SER A 148 -13.96 -19.29 -0.97
C SER A 148 -12.80 -18.29 -1.11
N VAL A 149 -12.89 -17.11 -0.48
CA VAL A 149 -11.92 -16.03 -0.61
C VAL A 149 -10.75 -16.25 0.36
N LYS A 150 -9.54 -16.42 -0.19
CA LYS A 150 -8.31 -16.64 0.60
C LYS A 150 -7.79 -15.40 1.33
N LYS A 151 -8.25 -14.21 0.96
CA LYS A 151 -7.80 -12.92 1.51
C LYS A 151 -9.00 -12.10 1.94
N GLU A 152 -9.11 -11.84 3.22
CA GLU A 152 -10.25 -11.12 3.79
C GLU A 152 -10.06 -9.59 3.71
N ASP A 153 -9.74 -9.03 2.53
CA ASP A 153 -9.73 -7.58 2.30
C ASP A 153 -10.87 -7.14 1.38
N TYR A 154 -11.21 -5.85 1.41
CA TYR A 154 -12.34 -5.33 0.64
C TYR A 154 -12.14 -5.48 -0.88
N SER A 155 -10.89 -5.40 -1.36
CA SER A 155 -10.58 -5.59 -2.78
C SER A 155 -10.88 -7.03 -3.22
N SER A 156 -10.57 -8.01 -2.38
CA SER A 156 -10.81 -9.43 -2.65
C SER A 156 -12.30 -9.75 -2.59
N MET A 157 -13.04 -9.18 -1.63
CA MET A 157 -14.51 -9.27 -1.57
C MET A 157 -15.14 -8.65 -2.82
N TRP A 158 -14.68 -7.46 -3.23
CA TRP A 158 -15.16 -6.80 -4.44
C TRP A 158 -14.96 -7.67 -5.69
N GLN A 159 -13.78 -8.27 -5.85
CA GLN A 159 -13.50 -9.17 -6.98
C GLN A 159 -14.40 -10.41 -6.96
N ALA A 160 -14.52 -11.07 -5.80
CA ALA A 160 -15.33 -12.28 -5.65
C ALA A 160 -16.80 -12.02 -5.96
N PHE A 161 -17.38 -10.96 -5.39
CA PHE A 161 -18.77 -10.58 -5.68
C PHE A 161 -18.97 -10.15 -7.13
N SER A 162 -18.02 -9.42 -7.72
CA SER A 162 -18.11 -9.00 -9.14
C SER A 162 -18.14 -10.21 -10.07
N SER A 163 -17.28 -11.21 -9.82
CA SER A 163 -17.24 -12.46 -10.60
C SER A 163 -18.52 -13.27 -10.43
N ALA A 164 -18.97 -13.50 -9.18
CA ALA A 164 -20.19 -14.26 -8.92
C ALA A 164 -21.45 -13.56 -9.45
N ALA A 165 -21.47 -12.21 -9.45
CA ALA A 165 -22.53 -11.44 -10.07
C ALA A 165 -22.61 -11.71 -11.58
N GLN A 166 -21.46 -11.67 -12.28
CA GLN A 166 -21.38 -11.99 -13.71
C GLN A 166 -21.88 -13.40 -14.01
N GLU A 167 -21.43 -14.39 -13.27
CA GLU A 167 -21.88 -15.79 -13.41
C GLU A 167 -23.40 -15.92 -13.19
N SER A 168 -23.95 -15.26 -12.17
CA SER A 168 -25.39 -15.26 -11.89
C SER A 168 -26.20 -14.67 -13.05
N ILE A 169 -25.70 -13.59 -13.65
CA ILE A 169 -26.34 -12.96 -14.82
C ILE A 169 -26.28 -13.86 -16.05
N GLU A 170 -25.16 -14.56 -16.28
CA GLU A 170 -25.01 -15.52 -17.39
C GLU A 170 -25.99 -16.69 -17.30
N VAL A 171 -26.39 -17.09 -16.09
CA VAL A 171 -27.41 -18.14 -15.85
C VAL A 171 -28.81 -17.59 -15.58
N GLU A 172 -29.07 -16.34 -15.98
CA GLU A 172 -30.37 -15.63 -15.89
C GLU A 172 -30.91 -15.43 -14.45
N ARG A 173 -30.08 -15.56 -13.42
CA ARG A 173 -30.39 -15.18 -12.02
C ARG A 173 -30.13 -13.70 -11.79
N LEU A 174 -30.93 -12.87 -12.46
CA LEU A 174 -30.69 -11.43 -12.55
C LEU A 174 -30.80 -10.72 -11.20
N SER A 175 -31.77 -11.10 -10.35
CA SER A 175 -32.00 -10.43 -9.06
C SER A 175 -30.84 -10.71 -8.10
N GLU A 176 -30.40 -11.95 -8.02
CA GLU A 176 -29.24 -12.40 -7.24
C GLU A 176 -27.95 -11.75 -7.77
N GLY A 177 -27.77 -11.71 -9.09
CA GLY A 177 -26.67 -11.00 -9.73
C GLY A 177 -26.67 -9.49 -9.42
N ARG A 178 -27.84 -8.85 -9.36
CA ARG A 178 -27.99 -7.43 -8.94
C ARG A 178 -27.57 -7.25 -7.47
N ILE A 179 -27.94 -8.16 -6.57
CA ILE A 179 -27.51 -8.12 -5.17
C ILE A 179 -25.98 -8.25 -5.07
N LEU A 180 -25.39 -9.22 -5.76
CA LEU A 180 -23.95 -9.43 -5.73
C LEU A 180 -23.19 -8.21 -6.30
N TRP A 181 -23.71 -7.55 -7.35
CA TRP A 181 -23.15 -6.29 -7.81
C TRP A 181 -23.25 -5.16 -6.78
N LEU A 182 -24.37 -5.07 -6.04
CA LEU A 182 -24.54 -4.08 -4.97
C LEU A 182 -23.52 -4.29 -3.84
N LEU A 183 -23.30 -5.55 -3.43
CA LEU A 183 -22.27 -5.90 -2.44
C LEU A 183 -20.86 -5.62 -2.98
N ALA A 184 -20.61 -5.93 -4.26
CA ALA A 184 -19.35 -5.63 -4.93
C ALA A 184 -19.07 -4.11 -4.93
N ASP A 185 -20.07 -3.30 -5.30
CA ASP A 185 -19.94 -1.84 -5.34
C ASP A 185 -19.66 -1.27 -3.94
N ALA A 186 -20.33 -1.78 -2.89
CA ALA A 186 -20.05 -1.42 -1.50
C ALA A 186 -18.60 -1.72 -1.07
N CYS A 187 -18.06 -2.87 -1.49
CA CYS A 187 -16.68 -3.27 -1.23
C CYS A 187 -15.66 -2.56 -2.12
N SER A 188 -16.08 -1.96 -3.25
CA SER A 188 -15.19 -1.28 -4.19
C SER A 188 -14.73 0.11 -3.73
N MET A 189 -15.28 0.64 -2.64
CA MET A 189 -14.98 2.01 -2.18
C MET A 189 -13.75 2.01 -1.24
N ALA A 190 -12.83 2.96 -1.43
CA ALA A 190 -11.70 3.14 -0.52
C ALA A 190 -12.16 3.87 0.75
N LEU A 191 -11.98 3.25 1.92
CA LEU A 191 -12.28 3.87 3.21
C LEU A 191 -11.14 4.83 3.62
N ARG A 192 -11.50 6.09 3.86
CA ARG A 192 -10.64 7.21 4.29
C ARG A 192 -11.20 7.84 5.57
N PRO A 193 -10.87 7.31 6.75
CA PRO A 193 -11.44 7.74 8.03
C PRO A 193 -11.09 9.18 8.45
N SER A 194 -10.25 9.89 7.69
CA SER A 194 -9.94 11.30 7.93
C SER A 194 -11.11 12.25 7.66
N SER A 195 -12.11 11.83 6.87
CA SER A 195 -13.34 12.58 6.64
C SER A 195 -14.51 11.96 7.42
N LEU A 196 -15.16 12.77 8.26
CA LEU A 196 -16.28 12.30 9.09
C LEU A 196 -17.53 11.97 8.27
N ASN A 197 -17.86 12.85 7.31
CA ASN A 197 -19.10 12.80 6.53
C ASN A 197 -18.91 12.17 5.14
N GLU A 198 -17.68 12.17 4.62
CA GLU A 198 -17.35 11.59 3.31
C GLU A 198 -16.18 10.59 3.48
N PRO A 199 -16.36 9.52 4.26
CA PRO A 199 -15.29 8.58 4.54
C PRO A 199 -15.00 7.66 3.35
N PHE A 200 -15.79 7.67 2.29
CA PHE A 200 -15.60 6.80 1.12
C PHE A 200 -15.11 7.62 -0.07
N ALA A 201 -14.01 7.16 -0.67
CA ALA A 201 -13.45 7.71 -1.89
C ALA A 201 -13.43 6.64 -2.99
N PRO A 202 -13.37 7.02 -4.28
CA PRO A 202 -13.22 6.05 -5.34
C PRO A 202 -11.91 5.29 -5.16
N PHE A 203 -11.96 3.96 -5.26
CA PHE A 203 -10.77 3.13 -5.27
C PHE A 203 -10.02 3.23 -6.59
N THR A 204 -10.75 3.14 -7.71
CA THR A 204 -10.20 3.27 -9.06
C THR A 204 -10.88 4.41 -9.81
N ILE A 205 -10.10 5.16 -10.58
CA ILE A 205 -10.58 6.13 -11.58
C ILE A 205 -9.86 5.81 -12.89
N LEU A 206 -10.60 5.45 -13.94
CA LEU A 206 -10.07 5.08 -15.25
C LEU A 206 -10.99 5.60 -16.35
N ASP A 207 -10.44 6.36 -17.31
CA ASP A 207 -11.15 6.86 -18.49
C ASP A 207 -12.51 7.52 -18.19
N GLY A 208 -12.55 8.36 -17.15
CA GLY A 208 -13.75 9.07 -16.72
C GLY A 208 -14.77 8.21 -15.96
N LYS A 209 -14.51 6.91 -15.78
CA LYS A 209 -15.28 6.03 -14.89
C LYS A 209 -14.59 5.92 -13.54
N ARG A 210 -15.39 5.76 -12.48
CA ARG A 210 -14.90 5.59 -11.11
C ARG A 210 -15.56 4.40 -10.43
N SER A 211 -14.90 3.84 -9.42
CA SER A 211 -15.56 2.96 -8.45
C SER A 211 -16.76 3.66 -7.82
N ALA A 212 -17.71 2.86 -7.32
CA ALA A 212 -18.92 3.36 -6.70
C ALA A 212 -18.61 4.28 -5.51
N LEU A 213 -19.56 5.16 -5.21
CA LEU A 213 -19.60 6.01 -4.02
C LEU A 213 -20.98 5.91 -3.36
N PRO A 214 -21.11 6.33 -2.08
CA PRO A 214 -22.41 6.30 -1.41
C PRO A 214 -23.50 7.10 -2.13
N GLU A 215 -23.13 8.15 -2.86
CA GLU A 215 -24.05 8.98 -3.66
C GLU A 215 -24.62 8.27 -4.90
N ASP A 216 -24.04 7.15 -5.31
CA ASP A 216 -24.52 6.37 -6.46
C ASP A 216 -25.66 5.40 -6.08
N LEU A 217 -25.84 5.13 -4.79
CA LEU A 217 -26.87 4.22 -4.29
C LEU A 217 -28.26 4.86 -4.38
N ASN A 218 -29.20 4.15 -4.99
CA ASN A 218 -30.59 4.62 -5.05
C ASN A 218 -31.37 4.29 -3.74
N PRO A 219 -32.54 4.92 -3.52
CA PRO A 219 -33.31 4.68 -2.29
C PRO A 219 -33.70 3.22 -2.04
N GLU A 220 -34.05 2.45 -3.09
CA GLU A 220 -34.42 1.04 -2.97
C GLU A 220 -33.24 0.19 -2.49
N GLU A 221 -32.04 0.48 -2.98
CA GLU A 221 -30.80 -0.17 -2.54
C GLU A 221 -30.48 0.18 -1.08
N ILE A 222 -30.63 1.45 -0.68
CA ILE A 222 -30.41 1.87 0.71
C ILE A 222 -31.40 1.18 1.65
N ASP A 223 -32.67 1.07 1.27
CA ASP A 223 -33.70 0.39 2.06
C ASP A 223 -33.42 -1.12 2.16
N LEU A 224 -32.99 -1.75 1.06
CA LEU A 224 -32.53 -3.14 1.09
C LEU A 224 -31.34 -3.31 2.03
N LEU A 225 -30.27 -2.53 1.87
CA LEU A 225 -29.07 -2.60 2.71
C LEU A 225 -29.44 -2.42 4.19
N SER A 226 -30.37 -1.51 4.48
CA SER A 226 -30.90 -1.29 5.83
C SER A 226 -31.67 -2.49 6.40
N SER A 227 -32.23 -3.35 5.56
CA SER A 227 -33.00 -4.53 5.97
C SER A 227 -32.17 -5.79 6.16
N ILE A 228 -30.92 -5.80 5.66
CA ILE A 228 -30.05 -6.99 5.62
C ILE A 228 -28.78 -6.87 6.48
N TYR A 229 -28.33 -5.67 6.87
CA TYR A 229 -27.01 -5.53 7.53
C TYR A 229 -26.88 -6.35 8.83
N ALA A 230 -28.00 -6.57 9.54
CA ALA A 230 -28.05 -7.35 10.77
C ALA A 230 -27.98 -8.87 10.52
N ASP A 231 -28.21 -9.32 9.28
CA ASP A 231 -28.16 -10.72 8.86
C ASP A 231 -26.79 -11.11 8.29
N ILE A 232 -25.84 -10.16 8.20
CA ILE A 232 -24.49 -10.38 7.70
C ILE A 232 -23.57 -10.76 8.87
N ASP A 233 -23.03 -11.98 8.85
CA ASP A 233 -22.10 -12.50 9.84
C ASP A 233 -20.63 -12.19 9.56
N GLU A 234 -20.24 -11.97 8.29
CA GLU A 234 -18.89 -11.49 7.94
C GLU A 234 -18.66 -10.06 8.47
N PRO A 235 -17.75 -9.85 9.45
CA PRO A 235 -17.62 -8.56 10.13
C PRO A 235 -17.25 -7.40 9.20
N LYS A 236 -16.33 -7.59 8.24
CA LYS A 236 -15.93 -6.48 7.37
C LYS A 236 -17.06 -6.06 6.44
N LEU A 237 -17.84 -7.01 5.93
CA LEU A 237 -18.99 -6.74 5.08
C LEU A 237 -20.11 -6.08 5.90
N CYS A 238 -20.46 -6.63 7.07
CA CYS A 238 -21.46 -6.06 7.96
C CYS A 238 -21.11 -4.60 8.31
N ALA A 239 -19.85 -4.34 8.66
CA ALA A 239 -19.38 -2.99 8.97
C ALA A 239 -19.53 -2.04 7.78
N ARG A 240 -19.15 -2.49 6.57
CA ARG A 240 -19.25 -1.69 5.35
C ARG A 240 -20.69 -1.32 5.02
N ILE A 241 -21.58 -2.31 5.02
CA ILE A 241 -22.99 -2.08 4.71
C ILE A 241 -23.64 -1.19 5.78
N SER A 242 -23.35 -1.45 7.06
CA SER A 242 -23.85 -0.65 8.18
C SER A 242 -23.39 0.82 8.11
N ASP A 243 -22.12 1.08 7.77
CA ASP A 243 -21.60 2.46 7.63
C ASP A 243 -22.22 3.18 6.41
N LEU A 244 -22.43 2.46 5.29
CA LEU A 244 -23.14 3.02 4.13
C LEU A 244 -24.59 3.40 4.47
N VAL A 245 -25.32 2.52 5.18
CA VAL A 245 -26.68 2.81 5.66
C VAL A 245 -26.68 4.03 6.59
N TRP A 246 -25.73 4.09 7.53
CA TRP A 246 -25.55 5.25 8.41
C TRP A 246 -25.36 6.55 7.62
N LEU A 247 -24.58 6.54 6.54
CA LEU A 247 -24.30 7.72 5.73
C LEU A 247 -25.49 8.12 4.84
N ALA A 248 -26.08 7.17 4.12
CA ALA A 248 -27.02 7.44 3.05
C ALA A 248 -28.48 7.54 3.52
N LYS A 249 -28.91 6.73 4.49
CA LYS A 249 -30.33 6.62 4.89
C LYS A 249 -30.89 7.91 5.49
N LYS A 250 -32.16 8.22 5.16
CA LYS A 250 -32.95 9.33 5.70
C LYS A 250 -34.35 8.84 6.12
N PRO A 251 -34.80 9.11 7.37
CA PRO A 251 -34.05 9.70 8.48
C PRO A 251 -32.85 8.84 8.90
N LYS A 252 -31.88 9.43 9.60
CA LYS A 252 -30.68 8.72 10.08
C LYS A 252 -31.08 7.57 11.00
N ASP A 253 -30.38 6.44 10.88
CA ASP A 253 -30.52 5.28 11.74
C ASP A 253 -29.27 5.12 12.63
N PRO A 254 -29.32 5.51 13.91
CA PRO A 254 -28.19 5.34 14.82
C PRO A 254 -27.78 3.88 15.03
N GLN A 255 -28.69 2.91 14.86
CA GLN A 255 -28.35 1.50 15.01
C GLN A 255 -27.41 1.01 13.91
N ALA A 256 -27.54 1.55 12.69
CA ALA A 256 -26.58 1.27 11.62
C ALA A 256 -25.17 1.72 12.00
N ALA A 257 -25.01 2.89 12.63
CA ALA A 257 -23.70 3.35 13.10
C ALA A 257 -23.14 2.47 14.23
N ILE A 258 -24.00 2.04 15.16
CA ILE A 258 -23.63 1.13 16.26
C ILE A 258 -23.18 -0.23 15.72
N SER A 259 -23.96 -0.80 14.79
CA SER A 259 -23.63 -2.05 14.08
C SER A 259 -22.30 -1.94 13.35
N ALA A 260 -22.04 -0.82 12.65
CA ALA A 260 -20.77 -0.58 11.99
C ALA A 260 -19.59 -0.57 12.97
N ILE A 261 -19.73 0.09 14.13
CA ILE A 261 -18.69 0.11 15.16
C ILE A 261 -18.42 -1.31 15.66
N ASP A 262 -19.47 -2.04 16.04
CA ASP A 262 -19.33 -3.38 16.63
C ASP A 262 -18.76 -4.39 15.63
N ALA A 263 -19.09 -4.27 14.35
CA ALA A 263 -18.52 -5.11 13.30
C ALA A 263 -17.07 -4.73 12.98
N TYR A 264 -16.72 -3.44 12.87
CA TYR A 264 -15.32 -3.02 12.64
C TYR A 264 -14.36 -3.47 13.76
N ARG A 265 -14.86 -3.52 15.00
CA ARG A 265 -14.08 -3.93 16.18
C ARG A 265 -13.78 -5.44 16.24
N GLN A 266 -14.43 -6.24 15.42
CA GLN A 266 -14.15 -7.68 15.32
C GLN A 266 -12.95 -7.98 14.42
N VAL A 267 -12.48 -7.00 13.63
CA VAL A 267 -11.30 -7.18 12.80
C VAL A 267 -10.06 -7.40 13.70
N PRO A 268 -9.32 -8.51 13.54
CA PRO A 268 -8.16 -8.80 14.38
C PRO A 268 -7.10 -7.69 14.38
N ILE A 269 -6.46 -7.49 15.54
CA ILE A 269 -5.34 -6.56 15.69
C ILE A 269 -4.03 -7.34 15.62
N ASP A 270 -3.66 -7.73 14.40
CA ASP A 270 -2.39 -8.37 14.07
C ASP A 270 -1.79 -7.74 12.81
N THR A 271 -0.51 -8.03 12.52
CA THR A 271 0.20 -7.41 11.40
C THR A 271 -0.43 -7.68 10.03
N GLU A 272 -0.98 -8.87 9.79
CA GLU A 272 -1.60 -9.24 8.52
C GLU A 272 -2.95 -8.55 8.33
N SER A 273 -3.81 -8.61 9.35
CA SER A 273 -5.13 -8.00 9.35
C SER A 273 -5.03 -6.47 9.28
N TRP A 274 -4.04 -5.88 9.95
CA TRP A 274 -3.86 -4.43 10.01
C TRP A 274 -3.56 -3.81 8.65
N ILE A 275 -2.70 -4.44 7.85
CA ILE A 275 -2.37 -3.99 6.48
C ILE A 275 -3.50 -4.29 5.49
N ARG A 276 -4.38 -5.23 5.81
CA ARG A 276 -5.56 -5.62 5.02
C ARG A 276 -6.83 -4.94 5.54
N ASP A 277 -6.82 -3.63 5.47
CA ASP A 277 -7.92 -2.74 5.89
C ASP A 277 -8.17 -2.63 7.41
N GLY A 278 -7.53 -3.45 8.25
CA GLY A 278 -7.73 -3.40 9.71
C GLY A 278 -7.45 -2.02 10.30
N ARG A 279 -6.38 -1.35 9.86
CA ARG A 279 -6.06 0.03 10.27
C ARG A 279 -7.23 0.99 10.04
N VAL A 280 -7.83 0.96 8.86
CA VAL A 280 -8.91 1.89 8.50
C VAL A 280 -10.23 1.52 9.19
N CYS A 281 -10.46 0.24 9.46
CA CYS A 281 -11.60 -0.25 10.25
C CYS A 281 -11.54 0.31 11.69
N TRP A 282 -10.40 0.12 12.37
CA TRP A 282 -10.21 0.61 13.75
C TRP A 282 -10.29 2.15 13.82
N ASP A 283 -9.64 2.86 12.90
CA ASP A 283 -9.72 4.33 12.82
C ASP A 283 -11.15 4.83 12.58
N ARG A 284 -11.91 4.17 11.69
CA ARG A 284 -13.32 4.53 11.43
C ARG A 284 -14.22 4.25 12.64
N SER A 285 -14.01 3.14 13.35
CA SER A 285 -14.78 2.81 14.55
C SER A 285 -14.64 3.88 15.64
N ILE A 286 -13.44 4.45 15.82
CA ILE A 286 -13.19 5.57 16.74
C ILE A 286 -13.97 6.80 16.28
N GLN A 287 -13.89 7.15 14.99
CA GLN A 287 -14.60 8.32 14.44
C GLN A 287 -16.11 8.22 14.62
N LEU A 288 -16.69 7.05 14.34
CA LEU A 288 -18.12 6.81 14.54
C LEU A 288 -18.50 6.98 16.02
N CYS A 289 -17.69 6.47 16.96
CA CYS A 289 -17.93 6.70 18.37
C CYS A 289 -17.91 8.20 18.73
N LEU A 290 -16.94 8.96 18.20
CA LEU A 290 -16.84 10.41 18.42
C LEU A 290 -18.02 11.17 17.82
N MET A 291 -18.56 10.72 16.68
CA MET A 291 -19.76 11.30 16.07
C MET A 291 -21.01 11.04 16.90
N LEU A 292 -21.20 9.82 17.40
CA LEU A 292 -22.37 9.42 18.19
C LEU A 292 -22.33 9.95 19.63
N LYS A 293 -21.15 10.29 20.17
CA LYS A 293 -20.95 10.75 21.55
C LYS A 293 -21.58 9.77 22.54
N ALA A 294 -22.49 10.22 23.40
CA ALA A 294 -23.18 9.37 24.37
C ALA A 294 -23.94 8.19 23.72
N GLY A 295 -24.34 8.32 22.44
CA GLY A 295 -24.99 7.24 21.71
C GLY A 295 -24.09 6.04 21.41
N ALA A 296 -22.76 6.19 21.50
CA ALA A 296 -21.83 5.07 21.35
C ALA A 296 -21.74 4.19 22.61
N GLY A 297 -22.21 4.67 23.75
CA GLY A 297 -22.04 3.98 25.04
C GLY A 297 -20.57 3.88 25.45
N ASP A 298 -20.14 2.69 25.85
CA ASP A 298 -18.79 2.37 26.30
C ASP A 298 -17.84 1.91 25.17
N ARG A 299 -18.32 1.85 23.93
CA ARG A 299 -17.56 1.31 22.78
C ARG A 299 -16.23 2.00 22.54
N LEU A 300 -16.15 3.32 22.73
CA LEU A 300 -14.89 4.05 22.59
C LEU A 300 -13.85 3.57 23.62
N HIS A 301 -14.29 3.31 24.85
CA HIS A 301 -13.43 2.79 25.90
C HIS A 301 -12.97 1.36 25.58
N GLN A 302 -13.90 0.50 25.13
CA GLN A 302 -13.57 -0.87 24.71
C GLN A 302 -12.59 -0.89 23.53
N ILE A 303 -12.74 0.01 22.54
CA ILE A 303 -11.75 0.19 21.46
C ILE A 303 -10.39 0.59 22.02
N GLU A 304 -10.38 1.54 22.96
CA GLU A 304 -9.16 1.99 23.64
C GLU A 304 -8.44 0.81 24.31
N GLU A 305 -9.17 -0.01 25.05
CA GLU A 305 -8.64 -1.17 25.76
C GLU A 305 -8.09 -2.23 24.80
N SER A 306 -8.80 -2.55 23.71
CA SER A 306 -8.33 -3.51 22.72
C SER A 306 -7.02 -3.06 22.05
N LEU A 307 -6.93 -1.79 21.64
CA LEU A 307 -5.72 -1.23 21.03
C LEU A 307 -4.56 -1.16 22.04
N GLN A 308 -4.82 -0.80 23.30
CA GLN A 308 -3.80 -0.80 24.35
C GLN A 308 -3.25 -2.20 24.63
N ALA A 309 -4.14 -3.19 24.77
CA ALA A 309 -3.76 -4.57 25.01
C ALA A 309 -2.94 -5.13 23.85
N ALA A 310 -3.37 -4.88 22.61
CA ALA A 310 -2.62 -5.31 21.43
C ALA A 310 -1.24 -4.64 21.35
N LEU A 311 -1.15 -3.33 21.57
CA LEU A 311 0.12 -2.60 21.56
C LEU A 311 1.09 -3.16 22.60
N LEU A 312 0.66 -3.26 23.86
CA LEU A 312 1.51 -3.71 24.97
C LEU A 312 1.81 -5.22 24.91
N GLY A 313 1.04 -5.98 24.10
CA GLY A 313 1.27 -7.39 23.82
C GLY A 313 2.26 -7.65 22.67
N THR A 314 2.71 -6.62 21.95
CA THR A 314 3.65 -6.78 20.83
C THR A 314 5.05 -7.16 21.29
N ALA A 315 5.75 -7.93 20.46
CA ALA A 315 7.16 -8.27 20.55
C ALA A 315 7.93 -7.70 19.35
N ALA A 316 9.28 -7.74 19.42
CA ALA A 316 10.16 -7.29 18.34
C ALA A 316 9.97 -8.06 17.00
N THR A 317 9.27 -9.20 17.03
CA THR A 317 8.94 -10.00 15.83
C THR A 317 7.70 -9.52 15.09
N ASP A 318 6.87 -8.66 15.69
CA ASP A 318 5.57 -8.26 15.13
C ASP A 318 5.69 -7.12 14.12
N GLY A 319 6.92 -6.78 13.72
CA GLY A 319 7.21 -5.74 12.75
C GLY A 319 6.73 -4.37 13.23
N ASN A 320 6.00 -3.66 12.36
CA ASN A 320 5.60 -2.27 12.61
C ASN A 320 4.26 -2.12 13.34
N LEU A 321 3.63 -3.22 13.76
CA LEU A 321 2.29 -3.17 14.37
C LEU A 321 2.25 -2.24 15.59
N VAL A 322 3.24 -2.32 16.47
CA VAL A 322 3.36 -1.46 17.66
C VAL A 322 3.36 0.02 17.30
N LEU A 323 4.11 0.40 16.26
CA LEU A 323 4.22 1.78 15.79
C LEU A 323 2.90 2.28 15.20
N TRP A 324 2.22 1.43 14.43
CA TRP A 324 0.94 1.79 13.82
C TRP A 324 -0.18 1.97 14.84
N ILE A 325 -0.25 1.11 15.85
CA ILE A 325 -1.23 1.25 16.93
C ILE A 325 -0.90 2.48 17.78
N ALA A 326 0.38 2.72 18.08
CA ALA A 326 0.84 3.90 18.81
C ALA A 326 0.46 5.20 18.08
N ASP A 327 0.67 5.28 16.76
CA ASP A 327 0.25 6.41 15.93
C ASP A 327 -1.27 6.61 15.98
N LEU A 328 -2.06 5.54 15.84
CA LEU A 328 -3.52 5.63 15.89
C LEU A 328 -4.04 6.14 17.24
N LEU A 329 -3.51 5.61 18.35
CA LEU A 329 -3.85 6.07 19.70
C LEU A 329 -3.43 7.54 19.91
N GLN A 330 -2.30 7.96 19.35
CA GLN A 330 -1.84 9.34 19.43
C GLN A 330 -2.72 10.29 18.62
N LYS A 331 -3.04 9.94 17.37
CA LYS A 331 -3.94 10.68 16.48
C LYS A 331 -5.25 11.04 17.16
N HIS A 332 -5.84 10.09 17.87
CA HIS A 332 -7.12 10.25 18.57
C HIS A 332 -7.01 10.69 20.04
N ARG A 333 -5.79 10.95 20.52
CA ARG A 333 -5.51 11.35 21.91
C ARG A 333 -6.05 10.35 22.96
N LEU A 334 -5.99 9.07 22.62
CA LEU A 334 -6.37 7.91 23.43
C LEU A 334 -5.18 7.35 24.22
N ALA A 335 -5.44 6.38 25.10
CA ALA A 335 -4.51 5.70 25.99
C ALA A 335 -3.81 6.61 27.00
N LYS A 336 -4.52 7.61 27.53
CA LYS A 336 -3.92 8.59 28.47
C LYS A 336 -3.48 7.93 29.78
N THR A 337 -4.25 6.97 30.29
CA THR A 337 -4.01 6.32 31.58
C THR A 337 -2.82 5.37 31.56
N VAL A 338 -2.52 4.78 30.40
CA VAL A 338 -1.40 3.84 30.20
C VAL A 338 -0.23 4.45 29.42
N ALA A 339 -0.26 5.76 29.15
CA ALA A 339 0.71 6.41 28.27
C ALA A 339 2.17 6.16 28.70
N THR A 340 2.46 6.13 30.01
CA THR A 340 3.80 5.81 30.53
C THR A 340 4.24 4.39 30.15
N HIS A 341 3.36 3.39 30.30
CA HIS A 341 3.66 2.00 29.88
C HIS A 341 3.91 1.90 28.37
N ILE A 342 3.19 2.67 27.55
CA ILE A 342 3.43 2.74 26.11
C ILE A 342 4.82 3.31 25.82
N CYS A 343 5.26 4.36 26.54
CA CYS A 343 6.59 4.93 26.39
C CYS A 343 7.67 3.87 26.69
N GLU A 344 7.55 3.20 27.83
CA GLU A 344 8.49 2.17 28.29
C GLU A 344 8.53 0.98 27.32
N HIS A 345 7.37 0.54 26.81
CA HIS A 345 7.29 -0.56 25.84
C HIS A 345 8.00 -0.24 24.53
N LEU A 346 7.73 0.94 23.95
CA LEU A 346 8.41 1.40 22.73
C LEU A 346 9.92 1.55 22.92
N GLU A 347 10.35 2.08 24.07
CA GLU A 347 11.77 2.18 24.42
C GLU A 347 12.44 0.79 24.53
N ASN A 348 11.79 -0.17 25.21
CA ASN A 348 12.32 -1.53 25.35
C ASN A 348 12.50 -2.21 23.99
N LEU A 349 11.52 -2.08 23.08
CA LEU A 349 11.64 -2.58 21.72
C LEU A 349 12.74 -1.87 20.92
N ALA A 350 12.89 -0.55 21.09
CA ALA A 350 13.97 0.20 20.46
C ALA A 350 15.36 -0.28 20.90
N ASN A 351 15.53 -0.52 22.20
CA ASN A 351 16.75 -1.06 22.79
C ASN A 351 17.02 -2.47 22.23
N GLU A 352 16.03 -3.36 22.24
CA GLU A 352 16.18 -4.72 21.72
C GLU A 352 16.58 -4.74 20.23
N HIS A 353 15.95 -3.90 19.40
CA HIS A 353 16.32 -3.76 18.00
C HIS A 353 17.73 -3.18 17.82
N SER A 354 18.11 -2.19 18.63
CA SER A 354 19.46 -1.62 18.58
C SER A 354 20.52 -2.66 18.95
N ASP A 355 20.27 -3.50 19.96
CA ASP A 355 21.22 -4.51 20.43
C ASP A 355 21.41 -5.64 19.41
N LYS A 356 20.35 -5.97 18.66
CA LYS A 356 20.41 -6.91 17.53
C LYS A 356 21.02 -6.32 16.26
N GLY A 357 21.36 -5.02 16.25
CA GLY A 357 21.89 -4.33 15.07
C GLY A 357 20.83 -3.96 14.03
N ASN A 358 19.53 -4.08 14.35
CA ASN A 358 18.42 -3.65 13.49
C ASN A 358 18.23 -2.13 13.61
N LEU A 359 19.26 -1.36 13.26
CA LEU A 359 19.39 0.06 13.58
C LEU A 359 18.31 0.94 12.95
N LEU A 360 17.83 0.60 11.74
CA LEU A 360 16.73 1.33 11.10
C LEU A 360 15.43 1.21 11.93
N VAL A 361 15.06 -0.01 12.31
CA VAL A 361 13.85 -0.28 13.09
C VAL A 361 13.94 0.34 14.48
N ALA A 362 15.12 0.27 15.11
CA ALA A 362 15.36 0.92 16.39
C ALA A 362 15.11 2.43 16.36
N ARG A 363 15.48 3.11 15.26
CA ARG A 363 15.22 4.56 15.10
C ARG A 363 13.74 4.88 15.15
N ASP A 364 12.93 4.17 14.37
CA ASP A 364 11.49 4.41 14.29
C ASP A 364 10.83 4.23 15.67
N HIS A 365 11.29 3.25 16.46
CA HIS A 365 10.83 3.03 17.82
C HIS A 365 11.30 4.12 18.81
N TYR A 366 12.56 4.56 18.74
CA TYR A 366 13.03 5.68 19.57
C TYR A 366 12.30 6.98 19.24
N GLU A 367 11.99 7.23 17.97
CA GLU A 367 11.20 8.40 17.56
C GLU A 367 9.78 8.34 18.13
N ALA A 368 9.10 7.20 17.98
CA ALA A 368 7.79 6.99 18.58
C ALA A 368 7.83 7.14 20.11
N ALA A 369 8.80 6.51 20.79
CA ALA A 369 8.98 6.63 22.24
C ALA A 369 9.21 8.08 22.67
N SER A 370 10.04 8.83 21.93
CA SER A 370 10.29 10.26 22.21
C SER A 370 9.00 11.08 22.15
N ASP A 371 8.17 10.86 21.13
CA ASP A 371 6.91 11.60 20.97
C ASP A 371 5.87 11.23 22.03
N TRP A 372 5.85 9.98 22.49
CA TRP A 372 5.03 9.55 23.63
C TRP A 372 5.55 10.12 24.96
N TYR A 373 6.85 10.16 25.19
CA TYR A 373 7.41 10.81 26.38
C TYR A 373 7.11 12.32 26.44
N LYS A 374 7.14 13.02 25.29
CA LYS A 374 6.67 14.42 25.21
C LYS A 374 5.21 14.54 25.62
N ARG A 375 4.37 13.59 25.22
CA ARG A 375 2.94 13.60 25.51
C ARG A 375 2.63 13.47 27.01
N VAL A 376 3.45 12.74 27.76
CA VAL A 376 3.35 12.64 29.23
C VAL A 376 4.19 13.71 29.97
N ASP A 377 4.65 14.73 29.25
CA ASP A 377 5.52 15.82 29.73
C ASP A 377 6.86 15.38 30.35
N ASN A 378 7.31 14.15 30.04
CA ASN A 378 8.65 13.67 30.41
C ASN A 378 9.67 14.08 29.34
N LYS A 379 10.02 15.37 29.34
CA LYS A 379 10.93 15.97 28.37
C LYS A 379 12.36 15.45 28.46
N GLU A 380 12.80 15.01 29.64
CA GLU A 380 14.12 14.42 29.85
C GLU A 380 14.23 13.07 29.15
N LYS A 381 13.29 12.12 29.39
CA LYS A 381 13.25 10.85 28.64
C LYS A 381 13.05 11.05 27.15
N SER A 382 12.27 12.04 26.72
CA SER A 382 12.17 12.38 25.30
C SER A 382 13.51 12.81 24.69
N ALA A 383 14.29 13.62 25.41
CA ALA A 383 15.63 14.01 24.97
C ALA A 383 16.56 12.80 24.92
N GLU A 384 16.52 11.92 25.93
CA GLU A 384 17.26 10.66 25.96
C GLU A 384 16.93 9.76 24.76
N MET A 385 15.65 9.56 24.42
CA MET A 385 15.27 8.78 23.24
C MET A 385 15.77 9.42 21.94
N THR A 386 15.84 10.75 21.89
CA THR A 386 16.40 11.49 20.75
C THR A 386 17.91 11.27 20.63
N VAL A 387 18.63 11.20 21.75
CA VAL A 387 20.05 10.82 21.83
C VAL A 387 20.23 9.40 21.31
N ASN A 388 19.45 8.44 21.83
CA ASN A 388 19.56 7.03 21.41
C ASN A 388 19.28 6.87 19.92
N CYS A 389 18.28 7.59 19.38
CA CYS A 389 18.04 7.67 17.95
C CYS A 389 19.27 8.19 17.19
N ALA A 390 19.91 9.27 17.65
CA ALA A 390 21.14 9.80 17.03
C ALA A 390 22.30 8.80 17.07
N GLU A 391 22.45 8.07 18.18
CA GLU A 391 23.47 7.03 18.34
C GLU A 391 23.30 5.86 17.37
N THR A 392 22.06 5.45 17.05
CA THR A 392 21.87 4.42 16.02
C THR A 392 22.37 4.88 14.63
N TRP A 393 22.31 6.17 14.30
CA TRP A 393 22.90 6.69 13.05
C TRP A 393 24.42 6.61 13.09
N ALA A 394 25.03 6.96 14.23
CA ALA A 394 26.47 6.83 14.43
C ALA A 394 26.94 5.36 14.34
N LYS A 395 26.22 4.42 14.97
CA LYS A 395 26.49 2.98 14.88
C LYS A 395 26.47 2.47 13.44
N GLU A 396 25.48 2.91 12.64
CA GLU A 396 25.40 2.54 11.22
C GLU A 396 26.56 3.13 10.41
N ALA A 397 26.94 4.38 10.68
CA ALA A 397 28.09 5.00 10.02
C ALA A 397 29.38 4.19 10.25
N ILE A 398 29.61 3.77 11.49
CA ILE A 398 30.74 2.92 11.87
C ILE A 398 30.67 1.58 11.15
N ALA A 399 29.50 0.91 11.16
CA ALA A 399 29.32 -0.38 10.49
C ALA A 399 29.60 -0.31 8.98
N ARG A 400 29.20 0.78 8.31
CA ARG A 400 29.49 1.00 6.88
C ARG A 400 30.96 1.27 6.62
N GLN A 401 31.62 1.98 7.53
CA GLN A 401 33.04 2.30 7.40
C GLN A 401 33.94 1.08 7.67
N SER A 402 33.54 0.23 8.62
CA SER A 402 34.31 -0.92 9.09
C SER A 402 33.89 -2.25 8.46
N SER A 403 33.09 -2.24 7.40
CA SER A 403 32.69 -3.44 6.66
C SER A 403 33.90 -4.11 5.98
N ASP A 404 34.15 -5.37 6.28
CA ASP A 404 35.28 -6.14 5.73
C ASP A 404 35.15 -6.41 4.22
N SER A 405 33.92 -6.56 3.72
CA SER A 405 33.67 -6.90 2.32
C SER A 405 33.61 -5.69 1.40
N SER A 406 33.14 -4.55 1.92
CA SER A 406 32.84 -3.36 1.11
C SER A 406 32.68 -2.10 1.99
N PRO A 407 33.78 -1.55 2.51
CA PRO A 407 33.72 -0.33 3.31
C PRO A 407 33.23 0.84 2.44
N SER A 408 32.23 1.57 2.93
CA SER A 408 31.65 2.72 2.24
C SER A 408 31.76 3.98 3.09
N HIS A 409 32.83 4.73 2.86
CA HIS A 409 33.08 6.01 3.53
C HIS A 409 32.07 7.09 3.12
N ILE A 410 31.53 7.02 1.90
CA ILE A 410 30.48 7.93 1.42
C ILE A 410 29.18 7.68 2.21
N ALA A 411 28.77 6.42 2.35
CA ALA A 411 27.59 6.07 3.14
C ALA A 411 27.80 6.42 4.62
N ALA A 412 28.98 6.12 5.18
CA ALA A 412 29.33 6.48 6.54
C ALA A 412 29.25 8.00 6.78
N ALA A 413 29.76 8.82 5.85
CA ALA A 413 29.66 10.27 5.93
C ALA A 413 28.20 10.76 6.00
N SER A 414 27.32 10.22 5.15
CA SER A 414 25.89 10.53 5.18
C SER A 414 25.24 10.19 6.54
N PHE A 415 25.56 9.03 7.11
CA PHE A 415 25.03 8.64 8.41
C PHE A 415 25.59 9.47 9.58
N TYR A 416 26.88 9.84 9.55
CA TYR A 416 27.44 10.79 10.53
C TYR A 416 26.76 12.16 10.44
N GLU A 417 26.46 12.65 9.22
CA GLU A 417 25.70 13.89 9.03
C GLU A 417 24.31 13.79 9.65
N ASN A 418 23.58 12.69 9.40
CA ASN A 418 22.27 12.46 9.99
C ASN A 418 22.32 12.40 11.53
N ALA A 419 23.33 11.73 12.11
CA ALA A 419 23.53 11.71 13.56
C ALA A 419 23.70 13.12 14.12
N ILE A 420 24.57 13.95 13.52
CA ILE A 420 24.79 15.35 13.92
C ILE A 420 23.50 16.16 13.82
N GLN A 421 22.73 15.99 12.74
CA GLN A 421 21.45 16.70 12.58
C GLN A 421 20.45 16.28 13.64
N LYS A 422 20.35 14.98 13.94
CA LYS A 422 19.46 14.48 14.99
C LYS A 422 19.86 15.02 16.35
N TYR A 423 21.15 14.99 16.71
CA TYR A 423 21.67 15.60 17.94
C TYR A 423 21.31 17.09 18.08
N ARG A 424 21.35 17.85 16.97
CA ARG A 424 20.98 19.27 16.99
C ARG A 424 19.50 19.51 17.30
N THR A 425 18.62 18.53 17.10
CA THR A 425 17.20 18.66 17.45
C THR A 425 16.95 18.61 18.96
N ILE A 426 17.93 18.16 19.76
CA ILE A 426 17.79 18.11 21.23
C ILE A 426 17.71 19.53 21.80
N PRO A 427 16.70 19.83 22.65
CA PRO A 427 16.57 21.14 23.27
C PRO A 427 17.78 21.51 24.11
N ARG A 428 18.17 22.80 24.10
CA ARG A 428 19.37 23.29 24.78
C ARG A 428 19.45 22.91 26.26
N ALA A 429 18.31 22.91 26.95
CA ALA A 429 18.22 22.58 28.37
C ALA A 429 18.72 21.16 28.72
N TYR A 430 18.74 20.23 27.76
CA TYR A 430 19.15 18.84 27.97
C TYR A 430 20.48 18.50 27.27
N ARG A 431 21.17 19.47 26.66
CA ARG A 431 22.40 19.18 25.92
C ARG A 431 23.57 18.85 26.83
N ASP A 432 23.69 19.58 27.93
CA ASP A 432 24.77 19.39 28.89
C ASP A 432 24.63 18.03 29.60
N SER A 433 23.41 17.66 30.03
CA SER A 433 23.14 16.39 30.71
C SER A 433 23.43 15.16 29.85
N HIS A 434 23.30 15.29 28.53
CA HIS A 434 23.57 14.21 27.57
C HIS A 434 24.89 14.40 26.79
N ASN A 435 25.77 15.33 27.19
CA ASN A 435 27.05 15.61 26.53
C ASN A 435 26.94 15.81 25.01
N VAL A 436 25.84 16.42 24.54
CA VAL A 436 25.48 16.48 23.11
C VAL A 436 26.57 17.17 22.28
N ASP A 437 27.14 18.27 22.77
CA ASP A 437 28.16 19.01 22.04
C ASP A 437 29.47 18.22 21.90
N SER A 438 29.80 17.38 22.90
CA SER A 438 30.94 16.46 22.81
C SER A 438 30.73 15.41 21.73
N HIS A 439 29.55 14.76 21.73
CA HIS A 439 29.19 13.78 20.69
C HIS A 439 29.21 14.41 19.29
N ILE A 440 28.65 15.62 19.13
CA ILE A 440 28.69 16.33 17.83
C ILE A 440 30.13 16.58 17.37
N ASN A 441 31.04 16.98 18.27
CA ASN A 441 32.43 17.25 17.90
C ASN A 441 33.15 15.96 17.48
N GLU A 442 32.97 14.87 18.21
CA GLU A 442 33.51 13.56 17.83
C GLU A 442 33.00 13.10 16.45
N LEU A 443 31.70 13.24 16.21
CA LEU A 443 31.09 12.88 14.91
C LEU A 443 31.61 13.76 13.77
N ARG A 444 31.96 15.04 14.02
CA ARG A 444 32.59 15.92 13.03
C ARG A 444 34.00 15.48 12.68
N ASP A 445 34.76 15.00 13.65
CA ASP A 445 36.11 14.47 13.40
C ASP A 445 36.03 13.19 12.56
N ARG A 446 35.11 12.28 12.90
CA ARG A 446 34.84 11.06 12.11
C ARG A 446 34.35 11.37 10.70
N LEU A 447 33.44 12.35 10.55
CA LEU A 447 32.95 12.82 9.25
C LEU A 447 34.08 13.40 8.39
N SER A 448 34.95 14.22 8.98
CA SER A 448 36.12 14.79 8.30
C SER A 448 37.04 13.69 7.79
N GLY A 449 37.30 12.67 8.61
CA GLY A 449 38.09 11.49 8.21
C GLY A 449 37.46 10.74 7.03
N SER A 450 36.16 10.45 7.08
CA SER A 450 35.45 9.76 5.99
C SER A 450 35.48 10.54 4.68
N ARG A 451 35.26 11.87 4.74
CA ARG A 451 35.33 12.74 3.56
C ARG A 451 36.73 12.82 2.97
N TYR A 452 37.76 12.88 3.81
CA TYR A 452 39.15 12.86 3.35
C TYR A 452 39.45 11.59 2.54
N PHE A 453 39.01 10.43 3.02
CA PHE A 453 39.21 9.15 2.33
C PHE A 453 38.50 9.10 0.97
N CYS A 454 37.26 9.58 0.90
CA CYS A 454 36.52 9.71 -0.36
C CYS A 454 37.26 10.65 -1.34
N GLY A 455 37.76 11.78 -0.84
CA GLY A 455 38.53 12.74 -1.63
C GLY A 455 39.84 12.14 -2.14
N SER A 456 40.59 11.41 -1.31
CA SER A 456 41.85 10.79 -1.72
C SER A 456 41.67 9.71 -2.79
N LEU A 457 40.60 8.92 -2.71
CA LEU A 457 40.25 7.94 -3.75
C LEU A 457 39.89 8.64 -5.07
N PHE A 458 39.14 9.74 -5.01
CA PHE A 458 38.78 10.55 -6.18
C PHE A 458 40.00 11.20 -6.85
N TRP A 459 40.99 11.65 -6.08
CA TRP A 459 42.25 12.18 -6.62
C TRP A 459 43.18 11.07 -7.15
N ALA A 460 43.18 9.89 -6.52
CA ALA A 460 43.94 8.72 -6.99
C ALA A 460 43.35 8.10 -8.27
N SER A 461 42.05 8.26 -8.54
CA SER A 461 41.38 7.75 -9.74
C SER A 461 41.51 8.66 -10.97
N LYS A 462 42.10 9.85 -10.85
CA LYS A 462 42.40 10.69 -12.03
C LYS A 462 43.65 10.15 -12.72
N PRO A 463 43.63 9.86 -14.03
CA PRO A 463 44.85 9.50 -14.75
C PRO A 463 45.84 10.66 -14.61
N LYS A 464 47.06 10.36 -14.12
CA LYS A 464 48.17 11.32 -14.14
C LYS A 464 48.30 11.79 -15.59
N GLN A 465 47.89 13.03 -15.87
CA GLN A 465 48.33 13.68 -17.09
C GLN A 465 49.84 13.78 -16.97
N ALA A 466 50.54 12.90 -17.70
CA ALA A 466 51.97 12.96 -17.84
C ALA A 466 52.28 14.36 -18.39
N ALA A 467 52.94 15.18 -17.57
CA ALA A 467 53.55 16.40 -18.01
C ALA A 467 54.64 16.03 -19.02
N ASN A 468 54.34 16.16 -20.32
CA ASN A 468 55.36 16.18 -21.35
C ASN A 468 56.05 17.54 -21.30
N THR A 469 57.20 17.56 -20.64
CA THR A 469 58.30 18.50 -20.92
C THR A 469 58.82 18.34 -22.33
#